data_AF-A0A923T0D1-F1
#
_entry.id   AF-A0A923T0D1-F1
#
_cell.length_a   1.000
_cell.length_b   1.000
_cell.length_c   1.000
_cell.angle_alpha   90.00
_cell.angle_beta   90.00
_cell.angle_gamma   90.00
#
_symmetry.space_group_name_H-M   'P 1'
#
loop_
_entity.id
_entity.type
_entity.pdbx_description
1 polymer ?
#
loop_
_entity_poly.entity_id
_entity_poly.type
_entity_poly.pdbx_seq_one_letter_code
_entity_poly.pdbx_strand_id
1 'polypeptide(L)'
;MVYLIDASVFVFRAWYSIPADMTDPEHNPVNALYGFSRFLGDFLEELRPERVAVAFDENRSASCVRTAIYPAYKANREPAPAELKLQFARCRAVARALGLADCADSAFEADDLIATLAARARAAGHRVTILSRDKDLAQVLQPGDVLWDYPSGRRIGYEDVPAVYGVRAEQIADFLALTGDAVDNIRGVRGIGPKTAAALLGHFASIDALYANLDAVARLKIRAAPALPEKLRHHRQDVDVALQLTRVRYDAPVFDDPDALLRRPPDLEGLGGLYDGAGFGESLRRQARRLAEA
;
A
#
# COMPACT_ATOMS: atom_id res chain seq x y z
N MET A 1 16.01 -1.23 -11.43
CA MET A 1 15.20 -0.99 -10.22
C MET A 1 13.81 -0.59 -10.70
N VAL A 2 12.76 -1.08 -10.06
CA VAL A 2 11.36 -0.71 -10.32
C VAL A 2 10.83 0.02 -9.09
N TYR A 3 10.13 1.14 -9.31
CA TYR A 3 9.44 1.87 -8.25
C TYR A 3 7.94 1.61 -8.34
N LEU A 4 7.33 1.17 -7.23
CA LEU A 4 5.90 0.90 -7.13
C LEU A 4 5.31 1.88 -6.13
N ILE A 5 4.39 2.74 -6.58
CA ILE A 5 3.84 3.83 -5.79
C ILE A 5 2.43 3.46 -5.33
N ASP A 6 2.21 3.47 -4.01
CA ASP A 6 0.88 3.44 -3.41
C ASP A 6 0.28 4.85 -3.48
N ALA A 7 -0.58 5.10 -4.46
CA ALA A 7 -1.14 6.43 -4.69
C ALA A 7 -2.00 6.92 -3.52
N SER A 8 -2.72 6.01 -2.85
CA SER A 8 -3.66 6.33 -1.78
C SER A 8 -2.95 7.11 -0.68
N VAL A 9 -1.77 6.67 -0.24
CA VAL A 9 -0.99 7.36 0.81
C VAL A 9 -0.68 8.82 0.43
N PHE A 10 -0.32 9.09 -0.82
CA PHE A 10 0.05 10.44 -1.26
C PHE A 10 -1.16 11.33 -1.52
N VAL A 11 -2.24 10.78 -2.10
CA VAL A 11 -3.48 11.52 -2.34
C VAL A 11 -4.13 11.90 -1.01
N PHE A 12 -4.27 10.97 -0.06
CA PHE A 12 -4.81 11.28 1.27
C PHE A 12 -3.93 12.27 2.03
N ARG A 13 -2.60 12.13 1.97
CA ARG A 13 -1.68 13.11 2.57
C ARG A 13 -1.93 14.51 2.00
N ALA A 14 -2.01 14.64 0.68
CA ALA A 14 -2.27 15.92 0.03
C ALA A 14 -3.63 16.50 0.45
N TRP A 15 -4.68 15.68 0.47
CA TRP A 15 -6.03 16.06 0.91
C TRP A 15 -6.07 16.69 2.31
N TYR A 16 -5.34 16.13 3.28
CA TYR A 16 -5.34 16.64 4.66
C TYR A 16 -4.28 17.72 4.94
N SER A 17 -3.23 17.81 4.12
CA SER A 17 -2.10 18.72 4.38
C SER A 17 -2.14 20.02 3.56
N ILE A 18 -2.87 20.03 2.44
CA ILE A 18 -2.97 21.19 1.55
C ILE A 18 -4.31 21.89 1.80
N PRO A 19 -4.32 23.24 1.93
CA PRO A 19 -5.54 24.01 2.15
C PRO A 19 -6.65 23.67 1.15
N ALA A 20 -7.86 23.42 1.67
CA ALA A 20 -9.02 23.01 0.88
C ALA A 20 -9.69 24.18 0.13
N ASP A 21 -9.28 25.42 0.40
CA ASP A 21 -9.67 26.62 -0.36
C ASP A 21 -8.97 26.71 -1.73
N MET A 22 -8.03 25.81 -2.00
CA MET A 22 -7.51 25.59 -3.36
C MET A 22 -8.57 24.89 -4.22
N THR A 23 -9.24 25.66 -5.06
CA THR A 23 -10.34 25.19 -5.91
C THR A 23 -10.07 25.38 -7.40
N ASP A 24 -10.77 24.61 -8.23
CA ASP A 24 -10.83 24.82 -9.67
C ASP A 24 -11.80 25.97 -10.03
N PRO A 25 -11.90 26.39 -11.31
CA PRO A 25 -12.80 27.47 -11.73
C PRO A 25 -14.29 27.23 -11.42
N GLU A 26 -14.69 25.98 -11.19
CA GLU A 26 -16.05 25.59 -10.81
C GLU A 26 -16.23 25.52 -9.27
N HIS A 27 -15.22 25.94 -8.51
CA HIS A 27 -15.17 25.92 -7.04
C HIS A 27 -15.10 24.52 -6.41
N ASN A 28 -14.70 23.49 -7.18
CA ASN A 28 -14.43 22.18 -6.60
C ASN A 28 -13.01 22.14 -5.98
N PRO A 29 -12.81 21.50 -4.82
CA PRO A 29 -11.48 21.33 -4.25
C PRO A 29 -10.51 20.56 -5.17
N VAL A 30 -9.27 21.05 -5.28
CA VAL A 30 -8.19 20.43 -6.09
C VAL A 30 -6.88 20.26 -5.31
N ASN A 31 -6.93 20.41 -3.99
CA ASN A 31 -5.81 20.31 -3.07
C ASN A 31 -5.08 18.96 -3.13
N ALA A 32 -5.80 17.84 -3.16
CA ALA A 32 -5.21 16.50 -3.26
C ALA A 32 -4.55 16.28 -4.63
N LEU A 33 -5.21 16.69 -5.71
CA LEU A 33 -4.68 16.63 -7.07
C LEU A 33 -3.39 17.44 -7.21
N TYR A 34 -3.36 18.66 -6.66
CA TYR A 34 -2.18 19.51 -6.71
C TYR A 34 -1.00 18.88 -5.97
N GLY A 35 -1.23 18.42 -4.73
CA GLY A 35 -0.18 17.79 -3.93
C GLY A 35 0.36 16.50 -4.55
N PHE A 36 -0.53 15.66 -5.10
CA PHE A 36 -0.13 14.44 -5.78
C PHE A 36 0.66 14.72 -7.07
N SER A 37 0.21 15.68 -7.88
CA SER A 37 0.91 16.08 -9.12
C SER A 37 2.31 16.60 -8.80
N ARG A 38 2.45 17.41 -7.76
CA ARG A 38 3.74 17.93 -7.30
C ARG A 38 4.65 16.80 -6.80
N PHE A 39 4.12 15.89 -5.99
CA PHE A 39 4.87 14.71 -5.52
C PHE A 39 5.43 13.90 -6.69
N LEU A 40 4.61 13.55 -7.68
CA LEU A 40 5.07 12.78 -8.83
C LEU A 40 6.13 13.54 -9.62
N GLY A 41 5.93 14.84 -9.85
CA GLY A 41 6.90 15.68 -10.52
C GLY A 41 8.25 15.70 -9.81
N ASP A 42 8.25 15.98 -8.50
CA ASP A 42 9.45 16.05 -7.67
C ASP A 42 10.18 14.68 -7.64
N PHE A 43 9.44 13.58 -7.46
CA PHE A 43 9.96 12.22 -7.49
C PHE A 43 10.64 11.88 -8.83
N LEU A 44 10.01 12.23 -9.95
CA LEU A 44 10.55 11.95 -11.28
C LEU A 44 11.78 12.81 -11.59
N GLU A 45 11.82 14.07 -11.17
CA GLU A 45 12.97 14.95 -11.36
C GLU A 45 14.17 14.51 -10.51
N GLU A 46 13.92 14.13 -9.26
CA GLU A 46 14.97 13.74 -8.30
C GLU A 46 15.62 12.41 -8.68
N LEU A 47 14.81 11.38 -8.97
CA LEU A 47 15.32 10.03 -9.14
C LEU A 47 15.50 9.59 -10.59
N ARG A 48 14.83 10.26 -11.53
CA ARG A 48 14.80 9.90 -12.96
C ARG A 48 14.61 8.39 -13.19
N PRO A 49 13.57 7.78 -12.60
CA PRO A 49 13.39 6.35 -12.68
C PRO A 49 13.02 5.90 -14.09
N GLU A 50 13.64 4.81 -14.54
CA GLU A 50 13.32 4.19 -15.84
C GLU A 50 12.00 3.40 -15.78
N ARG A 51 11.70 2.75 -14.65
CA ARG A 51 10.52 1.90 -14.46
C ARG A 51 9.70 2.32 -13.24
N VAL A 52 8.43 2.67 -13.46
CA VAL A 52 7.51 3.14 -12.41
C VAL A 52 6.10 2.61 -12.67
N ALA A 53 5.45 2.14 -11.62
CA ALA A 53 4.02 1.88 -11.59
C ALA A 53 3.35 2.65 -10.45
N VAL A 54 2.11 3.07 -10.65
CA VAL A 54 1.29 3.75 -9.64
C VAL A 54 0.02 2.93 -9.42
N ALA A 55 -0.16 2.42 -8.21
CA ALA A 55 -1.35 1.66 -7.82
C ALA A 55 -2.37 2.56 -7.14
N PHE A 56 -3.62 2.48 -7.60
CA PHE A 56 -4.75 3.23 -7.06
C PHE A 56 -5.79 2.27 -6.48
N ASP A 57 -6.37 2.62 -5.34
CA ASP A 57 -7.60 1.99 -4.88
C ASP A 57 -8.79 2.53 -5.67
N GLU A 58 -9.43 1.68 -6.46
CA GLU A 58 -10.70 2.01 -7.14
C GLU A 58 -11.92 1.66 -6.27
N ASN A 59 -11.67 1.12 -5.07
CA ASN A 59 -12.66 0.38 -4.32
C ASN A 59 -13.87 1.22 -3.91
N ARG A 60 -15.01 0.84 -4.51
CA ARG A 60 -16.33 0.94 -3.89
C ARG A 60 -16.38 -0.19 -2.87
N SER A 61 -16.42 0.11 -1.57
CA SER A 61 -16.21 -0.84 -0.46
C SER A 61 -16.97 -2.18 -0.53
N ALA A 62 -18.02 -2.28 -1.33
CA ALA A 62 -18.82 -3.49 -1.53
C ALA A 62 -18.25 -4.53 -2.51
N SER A 63 -17.30 -4.19 -3.40
CA SER A 63 -16.80 -5.12 -4.44
C SER A 63 -15.42 -5.71 -4.16
N CYS A 64 -14.77 -5.34 -3.06
CA CYS A 64 -13.46 -5.87 -2.67
C CYS A 64 -13.55 -7.35 -2.24
N VAL A 65 -12.58 -8.16 -2.67
CA VAL A 65 -12.45 -9.59 -2.28
C VAL A 65 -12.51 -9.76 -0.76
N ARG A 66 -11.90 -8.85 0.00
CA ARG A 66 -11.88 -8.90 1.47
C ARG A 66 -13.25 -8.64 2.10
N THR A 67 -14.05 -7.74 1.53
CA THR A 67 -15.42 -7.48 2.02
C THR A 67 -16.34 -8.69 1.82
N ALA A 68 -16.13 -9.46 0.75
CA ALA A 68 -16.87 -10.71 0.53
C ALA A 68 -16.54 -11.78 1.59
N ILE A 69 -15.31 -11.80 2.09
CA ILE A 69 -14.84 -12.71 3.16
C ILE A 69 -15.35 -12.25 4.53
N TYR A 70 -15.23 -10.95 4.82
CA TYR A 70 -15.62 -10.37 6.10
C TYR A 70 -16.30 -9.01 5.87
N PRO A 71 -17.65 -8.94 5.89
CA PRO A 71 -18.39 -7.72 5.56
C PRO A 71 -18.07 -6.49 6.44
N ALA A 72 -17.53 -6.72 7.64
CA ALA A 72 -17.14 -5.64 8.54
C ALA A 72 -15.72 -5.10 8.25
N TYR A 73 -14.97 -5.70 7.33
CA TYR A 73 -13.64 -5.23 6.92
C TYR A 73 -13.68 -3.78 6.43
N LYS A 74 -12.84 -2.92 7.01
CA LYS A 74 -12.79 -1.46 6.77
C LYS A 74 -14.14 -0.73 6.94
N ALA A 75 -15.17 -1.36 7.50
CA ALA A 75 -16.51 -0.78 7.62
C ALA A 75 -16.60 0.38 8.62
N ASN A 76 -15.60 0.52 9.50
CA ASN A 76 -15.43 1.64 10.41
C ASN A 76 -14.75 2.87 9.77
N ARG A 77 -14.26 2.76 8.53
CA ARG A 77 -13.67 3.89 7.80
C ARG A 77 -14.79 4.74 7.22
N GLU A 78 -14.72 6.05 7.43
CA GLU A 78 -15.64 6.98 6.79
C GLU A 78 -15.49 6.94 5.26
N PRO A 79 -16.59 6.95 4.49
CA PRO A 79 -16.49 6.97 3.04
C PRO A 79 -15.81 8.25 2.57
N ALA A 80 -14.90 8.13 1.60
CA ALA A 80 -14.28 9.30 0.98
C ALA A 80 -15.36 10.26 0.43
N PRO A 81 -15.26 11.58 0.71
CA PRO A 81 -16.15 12.59 0.13
C PRO A 81 -16.17 12.54 -1.40
N ALA A 82 -17.25 12.99 -2.02
CA ALA A 82 -17.41 12.93 -3.48
C ALA A 82 -16.31 13.73 -4.19
N GLU A 83 -15.91 14.86 -3.60
CA GLU A 83 -14.85 15.74 -4.05
C GLU A 83 -13.50 15.03 -4.07
N LEU A 84 -13.20 14.23 -3.03
CA LEU A 84 -11.97 13.45 -2.97
C LEU A 84 -11.96 12.34 -4.03
N LYS A 85 -13.09 11.67 -4.25
CA LYS A 85 -13.22 10.65 -5.31
C LYS A 85 -12.97 11.24 -6.70
N LEU A 86 -13.48 12.44 -6.97
CA LEU A 86 -13.20 13.15 -8.22
C LEU A 86 -11.70 13.44 -8.38
N GLN A 87 -11.04 13.86 -7.30
CA GLN A 87 -9.59 14.10 -7.31
C GLN A 87 -8.79 12.82 -7.52
N PHE A 88 -9.18 11.66 -6.98
CA PHE A 88 -8.53 10.37 -7.28
C PHE A 88 -8.54 10.06 -8.78
N ALA A 89 -9.68 10.24 -9.45
CA ALA A 89 -9.79 10.03 -10.90
C ALA A 89 -8.88 10.99 -11.68
N ARG A 90 -8.80 12.27 -11.27
CA ARG A 90 -7.89 13.26 -11.86
C ARG A 90 -6.41 12.93 -11.59
N CYS A 91 -6.06 12.44 -10.39
CA CYS A 91 -4.70 12.00 -10.05
C CYS A 91 -4.24 10.85 -10.95
N ARG A 92 -5.14 9.89 -11.21
CA ARG A 92 -4.89 8.78 -12.13
C ARG A 92 -4.67 9.26 -13.56
N ALA A 93 -5.42 10.27 -14.00
CA ALA A 93 -5.21 10.89 -15.31
C ALA A 93 -3.86 11.62 -15.40
N VAL A 94 -3.45 12.34 -14.35
CA VAL A 94 -2.12 12.98 -14.28
C VAL A 94 -0.99 11.95 -14.31
N ALA A 95 -1.10 10.84 -13.56
CA ALA A 95 -0.09 9.79 -13.59
C ALA A 95 0.11 9.22 -15.01
N ARG A 96 -0.98 8.94 -15.73
CA ARG A 96 -0.94 8.51 -17.14
C ARG A 96 -0.31 9.57 -18.05
N ALA A 97 -0.71 10.82 -17.90
CA ALA A 97 -0.21 11.92 -18.72
C ALA A 97 1.27 12.25 -18.41
N LEU A 98 1.79 11.90 -17.23
CA LEU A 98 3.23 11.92 -16.92
C LEU A 98 4.00 10.72 -17.53
N GLY A 99 3.32 9.83 -18.25
CA GLY A 99 3.91 8.66 -18.89
C GLY A 99 4.17 7.48 -17.94
N LEU A 100 3.45 7.42 -16.80
CA LEU A 100 3.57 6.34 -15.82
C LEU A 100 2.53 5.25 -16.06
N ALA A 101 2.87 4.01 -15.74
CA ALA A 101 1.93 2.90 -15.74
C ALA A 101 1.00 3.03 -14.52
N ASP A 102 -0.30 3.20 -14.73
CA ASP A 102 -1.29 3.21 -13.65
C ASP A 102 -2.03 1.88 -13.56
N CYS A 103 -2.20 1.36 -12.36
CA CYS A 103 -2.97 0.14 -12.11
C CYS A 103 -4.07 0.42 -11.09
N ALA A 104 -5.26 -0.08 -11.38
CA ALA A 104 -6.45 0.04 -10.55
C ALA A 104 -7.36 -1.13 -10.92
N ASP A 105 -7.99 -1.74 -9.92
CA ASP A 105 -8.95 -2.81 -10.12
C ASP A 105 -10.11 -2.67 -9.13
N SER A 106 -11.28 -3.15 -9.54
CA SER A 106 -12.52 -3.03 -8.76
C SER A 106 -12.70 -4.06 -7.65
N ALA A 107 -11.91 -5.14 -7.67
CA ALA A 107 -11.96 -6.25 -6.74
C ALA A 107 -10.70 -6.35 -5.85
N PHE A 108 -9.56 -5.90 -6.37
CA PHE A 108 -8.27 -5.93 -5.68
C PHE A 108 -7.87 -4.54 -5.15
N GLU A 109 -7.18 -4.53 -4.01
CA GLU A 109 -6.67 -3.29 -3.41
C GLU A 109 -5.32 -2.90 -4.02
N ALA A 110 -4.91 -1.64 -3.84
CA ALA A 110 -3.61 -1.16 -4.28
C ALA A 110 -2.46 -2.04 -3.77
N ASP A 111 -2.58 -2.57 -2.54
CA ASP A 111 -1.58 -3.47 -1.95
C ASP A 111 -1.42 -4.78 -2.72
N ASP A 112 -2.52 -5.33 -3.23
CA ASP A 112 -2.51 -6.57 -4.03
C ASP A 112 -1.91 -6.33 -5.42
N LEU A 113 -2.21 -5.17 -6.02
CA LEU A 113 -1.60 -4.73 -7.28
C LEU A 113 -0.09 -4.55 -7.11
N ILE A 114 0.35 -3.90 -6.03
CA ILE A 114 1.77 -3.71 -5.70
C ILE A 114 2.46 -5.05 -5.46
N ALA A 115 1.87 -5.94 -4.67
CA ALA A 115 2.43 -7.26 -4.40
C ALA A 115 2.62 -8.07 -5.69
N THR A 116 1.60 -8.07 -6.56
CA THR A 116 1.65 -8.75 -7.86
C THR A 116 2.73 -8.16 -8.77
N LEU A 117 2.78 -6.82 -8.90
CA LEU A 117 3.81 -6.14 -9.70
C LEU A 117 5.22 -6.37 -9.15
N ALA A 118 5.39 -6.39 -7.82
CA ALA A 118 6.67 -6.66 -7.18
C ALA A 118 7.18 -8.06 -7.52
N ALA A 119 6.30 -9.08 -7.44
CA ALA A 119 6.66 -10.45 -7.83
C ALA A 119 7.06 -10.54 -9.31
N ARG A 120 6.31 -9.90 -10.21
CA ARG A 120 6.62 -9.88 -11.66
C ARG A 120 7.94 -9.15 -11.95
N ALA A 121 8.18 -8.00 -11.32
CA ALA A 121 9.42 -7.25 -11.47
C ALA A 121 10.64 -8.07 -11.03
N ARG A 122 10.54 -8.80 -9.92
CA ARG A 122 11.61 -9.68 -9.43
C ARG A 122 11.85 -10.86 -10.35
N ALA A 123 10.79 -11.47 -10.89
CA ALA A 123 10.91 -12.53 -11.89
C ALA A 123 11.64 -12.04 -13.17
N ALA A 124 11.50 -10.76 -13.51
CA ALA A 124 12.24 -10.10 -14.59
C ALA A 124 13.65 -9.62 -14.19
N GLY A 125 14.14 -9.97 -12.98
CA GLY A 125 15.49 -9.62 -12.52
C GLY A 125 15.63 -8.20 -11.97
N HIS A 126 14.52 -7.51 -11.68
CA HIS A 126 14.54 -6.18 -11.10
C HIS A 126 14.32 -6.20 -9.58
N ARG A 127 15.12 -5.40 -8.86
CA ARG A 127 14.82 -5.02 -7.47
C ARG A 127 13.65 -4.04 -7.43
N VAL A 128 12.92 -4.05 -6.32
CA VAL A 128 11.71 -3.26 -6.11
C VAL A 128 11.90 -2.26 -4.97
N THR A 129 11.45 -1.03 -5.20
CA THR A 129 11.25 -0.04 -4.14
C THR A 129 9.77 0.33 -4.08
N ILE A 130 9.12 0.05 -2.97
CA ILE A 130 7.71 0.36 -2.73
C ILE A 130 7.64 1.72 -2.04
N LEU A 131 7.01 2.70 -2.66
CA LEU A 131 6.72 4.00 -2.07
C LEU A 131 5.38 3.92 -1.35
N SER A 132 5.44 3.64 -0.06
CA SER A 132 4.29 3.66 0.84
C SER A 132 4.77 3.84 2.29
N ARG A 133 3.86 4.25 3.16
CA ARG A 133 4.04 4.21 4.61
C ARG A 133 3.24 3.08 5.26
N ASP A 134 2.47 2.32 4.47
CA ASP A 134 1.69 1.21 4.98
C ASP A 134 2.63 0.10 5.43
N LYS A 135 2.50 -0.28 6.71
CA LYS A 135 3.30 -1.35 7.31
C LYS A 135 2.94 -2.70 6.71
N ASP A 136 1.73 -2.86 6.18
CA ASP A 136 1.24 -4.13 5.68
C ASP A 136 2.03 -4.56 4.43
N LEU A 137 2.47 -3.59 3.63
CA LEU A 137 3.36 -3.80 2.48
C LEU A 137 4.79 -4.24 2.86
N ALA A 138 5.18 -4.18 4.13
CA ALA A 138 6.44 -4.80 4.58
C ALA A 138 6.44 -6.32 4.33
N GLN A 139 5.25 -6.95 4.26
CA GLN A 139 5.12 -8.38 3.93
C GLN A 139 5.55 -8.73 2.50
N VAL A 140 5.62 -7.73 1.62
CA VAL A 140 5.99 -7.92 0.20
C VAL A 140 7.50 -7.93 0.02
N LEU A 141 8.27 -7.37 0.95
CA LEU A 141 9.72 -7.18 0.80
C LEU A 141 10.46 -8.51 0.69
N GLN A 142 11.46 -8.56 -0.19
CA GLN A 142 12.46 -9.62 -0.32
C GLN A 142 13.87 -9.02 -0.24
N PRO A 143 14.94 -9.83 -0.05
CA PRO A 143 16.31 -9.34 0.00
C PRO A 143 16.65 -8.40 -1.17
N GLY A 144 17.08 -7.18 -0.85
CA GLY A 144 17.43 -6.14 -1.83
C GLY A 144 16.31 -5.16 -2.15
N ASP A 145 15.10 -5.35 -1.64
CA ASP A 145 13.99 -4.41 -1.77
C ASP A 145 13.92 -3.41 -0.62
N VAL A 146 13.17 -2.34 -0.85
CA VAL A 146 12.98 -1.25 0.11
C VAL A 146 11.52 -0.82 0.17
N LEU A 147 10.97 -0.69 1.37
CA LEU A 147 9.77 0.11 1.64
C LEU A 147 10.21 1.52 2.01
N TRP A 148 9.72 2.52 1.29
CA TRP A 148 10.16 3.91 1.40
C TRP A 148 9.00 4.87 1.64
N ASP A 149 8.97 5.46 2.83
CA ASP A 149 8.15 6.63 3.13
C ASP A 149 8.84 7.87 2.55
N TYR A 150 8.60 8.09 1.25
CA TYR A 150 9.27 9.13 0.45
C TYR A 150 9.32 10.50 1.15
N PRO A 151 8.21 11.04 1.68
CA PRO A 151 8.23 12.38 2.25
C PRO A 151 8.99 12.52 3.57
N SER A 152 9.16 11.46 4.35
CA SER A 152 9.97 11.49 5.58
C SER A 152 11.43 11.08 5.33
N GLY A 153 11.72 10.54 4.14
CA GLY A 153 13.02 9.96 3.80
C GLY A 153 13.28 8.60 4.44
N ARG A 154 12.36 8.07 5.26
CA ARG A 154 12.55 6.81 5.98
C ARG A 154 12.48 5.62 5.02
N ARG A 155 13.53 4.81 5.02
CA ARG A 155 13.65 3.57 4.25
C ARG A 155 13.75 2.38 5.18
N ILE A 156 13.07 1.29 4.84
CA ILE A 156 13.09 0.00 5.52
C ILE A 156 13.45 -1.04 4.47
N GLY A 157 14.67 -1.56 4.53
CA GLY A 157 15.07 -2.72 3.74
C GLY A 157 14.50 -4.00 4.33
N TYR A 158 14.52 -5.08 3.56
CA TYR A 158 14.09 -6.42 4.02
C TYR A 158 14.74 -6.83 5.35
N GLU A 159 16.05 -6.61 5.52
CA GLU A 159 16.79 -6.97 6.73
C GLU A 159 16.43 -6.09 7.95
N ASP A 160 15.85 -4.91 7.73
CA ASP A 160 15.44 -3.99 8.80
C ASP A 160 14.07 -4.37 9.40
N VAL A 161 13.27 -5.18 8.68
CA VAL A 161 11.89 -5.53 9.04
C VAL A 161 11.79 -6.13 10.46
N PRO A 162 12.64 -7.09 10.87
CA PRO A 162 12.58 -7.64 12.24
C PRO A 162 12.85 -6.58 13.32
N ALA A 163 13.78 -5.65 13.08
CA ALA A 163 14.09 -4.61 14.05
C ALA A 163 12.95 -3.58 14.19
N VAL A 164 12.25 -3.30 13.10
CA VAL A 164 11.15 -2.33 13.05
C VAL A 164 9.84 -2.92 13.58
N TYR A 165 9.49 -4.13 13.15
CA TYR A 165 8.15 -4.72 13.38
C TYR A 165 8.17 -5.89 14.37
N GLY A 166 9.35 -6.40 14.75
CA GLY A 166 9.50 -7.51 15.69
C GLY A 166 9.29 -8.90 15.09
N VAL A 167 9.02 -8.99 13.79
CA VAL A 167 8.82 -10.24 13.03
C VAL A 167 9.46 -10.12 11.64
N ARG A 168 9.71 -11.25 10.97
CA ARG A 168 10.23 -11.24 9.60
C ARG A 168 9.17 -10.75 8.60
N ALA A 169 9.58 -10.33 7.40
CA ALA A 169 8.67 -9.85 6.35
C ALA A 169 7.56 -10.87 6.06
N GLU A 170 7.91 -12.14 5.90
CA GLU A 170 6.97 -13.24 5.63
C GLU A 170 5.96 -13.47 6.76
N GLN A 171 6.21 -12.91 7.95
CA GLN A 171 5.40 -13.06 9.14
C GLN A 171 4.54 -11.83 9.45
N ILE A 172 4.60 -10.77 8.65
CA ILE A 172 3.83 -9.54 8.90
C ILE A 172 2.32 -9.81 8.86
N ALA A 173 1.82 -10.55 7.86
CA ALA A 173 0.40 -10.90 7.78
C ALA A 173 -0.04 -11.79 8.94
N ASP A 174 0.79 -12.75 9.33
CA ASP A 174 0.58 -13.64 10.47
C ASP A 174 0.57 -12.84 11.80
N PHE A 175 1.46 -11.87 11.94
CA PHE A 175 1.51 -10.96 13.08
C PHE A 175 0.22 -10.15 13.19
N LEU A 176 -0.23 -9.53 12.09
CA LEU A 176 -1.48 -8.76 12.06
C LEU A 176 -2.71 -9.65 12.32
N ALA A 177 -2.71 -10.89 11.83
CA ALA A 177 -3.80 -11.82 12.08
C ALA A 177 -3.90 -12.23 13.57
N LEU A 178 -2.77 -12.30 14.27
CA LEU A 178 -2.74 -12.54 15.71
C LEU A 178 -3.12 -11.30 16.53
N THR A 179 -2.61 -10.12 16.17
CA THR A 179 -2.81 -8.89 16.95
C THR A 179 -4.12 -8.19 16.65
N GLY A 180 -4.68 -8.42 15.47
CA GLY A 180 -5.73 -7.60 14.87
C GLY A 180 -5.19 -6.29 14.30
N ASP A 181 -6.06 -5.61 13.57
CA ASP A 181 -5.86 -4.26 13.07
C ASP A 181 -7.16 -3.47 13.20
N ALA A 182 -7.19 -2.52 14.14
CA ALA A 182 -8.37 -1.70 14.40
C ALA A 182 -8.69 -0.73 13.25
N VAL A 183 -7.69 -0.31 12.47
CA VAL A 183 -7.89 0.59 11.31
C VAL A 183 -8.68 -0.12 10.21
N ASP A 184 -8.50 -1.43 10.09
CA ASP A 184 -9.17 -2.31 9.12
C ASP A 184 -10.32 -3.12 9.69
N ASN A 185 -10.66 -2.91 10.96
CA ASN A 185 -11.67 -3.66 11.71
C ASN A 185 -11.38 -5.17 11.80
N ILE A 186 -10.10 -5.55 11.81
CA ILE A 186 -9.63 -6.93 11.99
C ILE A 186 -9.45 -7.18 13.49
N ARG A 187 -10.15 -8.18 14.04
CA ARG A 187 -10.24 -8.39 15.49
C ARG A 187 -9.00 -9.04 16.13
N GLY A 188 -8.30 -9.90 15.40
CA GLY A 188 -7.21 -10.73 15.93
C GLY A 188 -7.62 -11.62 17.11
N VAL A 189 -6.65 -12.09 17.89
CA VAL A 189 -6.88 -12.93 19.08
C VAL A 189 -6.89 -12.09 20.33
N ARG A 190 -8.02 -12.09 21.06
CA ARG A 190 -8.17 -11.33 22.29
C ARG A 190 -7.09 -11.70 23.31
N GLY A 191 -6.29 -10.70 23.72
CA GLY A 191 -5.23 -10.87 24.70
C GLY A 191 -3.88 -11.33 24.12
N ILE A 192 -3.75 -11.43 22.79
CA ILE A 192 -2.47 -11.54 22.10
C ILE A 192 -2.16 -10.18 21.46
N GLY A 193 -1.35 -9.38 22.16
CA GLY A 193 -0.84 -8.12 21.63
C GLY A 193 0.50 -8.28 20.90
N PRO A 194 1.06 -7.19 20.35
CA PRO A 194 2.30 -7.18 19.57
C PRO A 194 3.46 -7.96 20.18
N LYS A 195 3.73 -7.77 21.48
CA LYS A 195 4.84 -8.46 22.17
C LYS A 195 4.64 -9.98 22.22
N THR A 196 3.41 -10.44 22.48
CA THR A 196 3.10 -11.86 22.53
C THR A 196 3.13 -12.47 21.13
N ALA A 197 2.56 -11.78 20.12
CA ALA A 197 2.59 -12.23 18.73
C ALA A 197 4.03 -12.35 18.19
N ALA A 198 4.87 -11.34 18.40
CA ALA A 198 6.27 -11.37 18.01
C ALA A 198 7.04 -12.50 18.72
N ALA A 199 6.81 -12.72 20.01
CA ALA A 199 7.45 -13.81 20.75
C ALA A 199 6.98 -15.20 20.24
N LEU A 200 5.71 -15.36 19.87
CA LEU A 200 5.19 -16.58 19.26
C LEU A 200 5.81 -16.82 17.88
N LEU A 201 5.82 -15.81 17.00
CA LEU A 201 6.38 -15.90 15.65
C LEU A 201 7.91 -15.95 15.62
N GLY A 202 8.58 -15.55 16.70
CA GLY A 202 10.00 -15.82 16.92
C GLY A 202 10.30 -17.31 17.15
N HIS A 203 9.36 -18.07 17.72
CA HIS A 203 9.50 -19.51 17.96
C HIS A 203 8.89 -20.37 16.83
N PHE A 204 7.82 -19.90 16.20
CA PHE A 204 7.11 -20.60 15.14
C PHE A 204 7.22 -19.85 13.82
N ALA A 205 7.59 -20.56 12.75
CA ALA A 205 7.81 -19.93 11.45
C ALA A 205 6.54 -19.28 10.86
N SER A 206 5.36 -19.84 11.15
CA SER A 206 4.05 -19.38 10.67
C SER A 206 2.94 -19.68 11.69
N ILE A 207 1.75 -19.11 11.46
CA ILE A 207 0.52 -19.47 12.19
C ILE A 207 0.22 -20.97 12.09
N ASP A 208 0.40 -21.60 10.92
CA ASP A 208 0.16 -23.04 10.78
C ASP A 208 1.10 -23.86 11.66
N ALA A 209 2.39 -23.51 11.68
CA ALA A 209 3.37 -24.17 12.55
C ALA A 209 3.04 -23.98 14.05
N LEU A 210 2.52 -22.81 14.41
CA LEU A 210 2.07 -22.48 15.76
C LEU A 210 0.88 -23.35 16.18
N TYR A 211 -0.13 -23.49 15.32
CA TYR A 211 -1.32 -24.30 15.61
C TYR A 211 -1.05 -25.80 15.59
N ALA A 212 -0.09 -26.26 14.79
CA ALA A 212 0.37 -27.64 14.81
C ALA A 212 1.07 -28.01 16.14
N ASN A 213 1.53 -27.03 16.92
CA ASN A 213 2.39 -27.24 18.10
C ASN A 213 1.91 -26.46 19.33
N LEU A 214 0.61 -26.42 19.58
CA LEU A 214 0.03 -25.67 20.71
C LEU A 214 0.56 -26.12 22.09
N ASP A 215 0.98 -27.37 22.25
CA ASP A 215 1.57 -27.84 23.51
C ASP A 215 2.94 -27.19 23.78
N ALA A 216 3.70 -26.88 22.72
CA ALA A 216 4.96 -26.14 22.83
C ALA A 216 4.70 -24.68 23.21
N VAL A 217 3.61 -24.07 22.70
CA VAL A 217 3.18 -22.71 23.09
C VAL A 217 3.02 -22.59 24.61
N ALA A 218 2.43 -23.59 25.26
CA ALA A 218 2.20 -23.61 26.70
C ALA A 218 3.50 -23.51 27.53
N ARG A 219 4.62 -23.97 26.95
CA ARG A 219 5.93 -24.08 27.62
C ARG A 219 6.86 -22.91 27.33
N LEU A 220 6.45 -21.99 26.45
CA LEU A 220 7.26 -20.81 26.14
C LEU A 220 7.40 -19.90 27.36
N LYS A 221 8.54 -19.24 27.47
CA LYS A 221 8.82 -18.26 28.53
C LYS A 221 8.17 -16.90 28.22
N ILE A 222 6.86 -16.91 27.99
CA ILE A 222 6.04 -15.73 27.67
C ILE A 222 4.96 -15.56 28.75
N ARG A 223 4.57 -14.32 29.03
CA ARG A 223 3.52 -14.02 30.01
C ARG A 223 2.23 -14.77 29.65
N ALA A 224 1.68 -15.49 30.64
CA ALA A 224 0.45 -16.28 30.51
C ALA A 224 0.51 -17.39 29.45
N ALA A 225 1.70 -17.89 29.11
CA ALA A 225 1.90 -18.97 28.14
C ALA A 225 0.99 -20.20 28.37
N PRO A 226 0.76 -20.70 29.61
CA PRO A 226 -0.11 -21.87 29.83
C PRO A 226 -1.56 -21.69 29.35
N ALA A 227 -2.06 -20.44 29.28
CA ALA A 227 -3.42 -20.14 28.83
C ALA A 227 -3.52 -19.80 27.32
N LEU A 228 -2.39 -19.61 26.63
CA LEU A 228 -2.38 -19.27 25.21
C LEU A 228 -2.93 -20.40 24.30
N PRO A 229 -2.63 -21.69 24.52
CA PRO A 229 -3.15 -22.77 23.67
C PRO A 229 -4.67 -22.77 23.58
N GLU A 230 -5.35 -22.65 24.72
CA GLU A 230 -6.81 -22.64 24.78
C GLU A 230 -7.39 -21.41 24.06
N LYS A 231 -6.82 -20.22 24.29
CA LYS A 231 -7.21 -19.00 23.58
C LYS A 231 -7.04 -19.13 22.07
N LEU A 232 -5.90 -19.65 21.63
CA LEU A 232 -5.62 -19.86 20.21
C LEU A 232 -6.63 -20.85 19.60
N ARG A 233 -6.94 -21.96 20.28
CA ARG A 233 -7.98 -22.91 19.82
C ARG A 233 -9.35 -22.24 19.70
N HIS A 234 -9.75 -21.49 20.73
CA HIS A 234 -11.04 -20.80 20.77
C HIS A 234 -11.17 -19.77 19.64
N HIS A 235 -10.08 -19.06 19.31
CA HIS A 235 -10.06 -18.03 18.26
C HIS A 235 -9.53 -18.52 16.91
N ARG A 236 -9.46 -19.84 16.66
CA ARG A 236 -8.89 -20.38 15.41
C ARG A 236 -9.57 -19.82 14.16
N GLN A 237 -10.90 -19.81 14.13
CA GLN A 237 -11.66 -19.28 13.00
C GLN A 237 -11.44 -17.78 12.78
N ASP A 238 -11.37 -17.00 13.87
CA ASP A 238 -11.07 -15.57 13.79
C ASP A 238 -9.69 -15.32 13.15
N VAL A 239 -8.70 -16.14 13.51
CA VAL A 239 -7.35 -16.07 12.93
C VAL A 239 -7.35 -16.49 11.46
N ASP A 240 -8.06 -17.57 11.10
CA ASP A 240 -8.15 -18.03 9.71
C ASP A 240 -8.80 -16.97 8.80
N VAL A 241 -9.82 -16.26 9.29
CA VAL A 241 -10.41 -15.10 8.59
C VAL A 241 -9.42 -13.95 8.55
N ALA A 242 -8.81 -13.58 9.68
CA ALA A 242 -7.87 -12.48 9.74
C ALA A 242 -6.68 -12.67 8.78
N LEU A 243 -6.17 -13.90 8.65
CA LEU A 243 -5.12 -14.25 7.68
C LEU A 243 -5.53 -13.99 6.24
N GLN A 244 -6.79 -14.25 5.88
CA GLN A 244 -7.29 -13.96 4.53
C GLN A 244 -7.42 -12.46 4.27
N LEU A 245 -7.63 -11.67 5.33
CA LEU A 245 -7.72 -10.21 5.23
C LEU A 245 -6.34 -9.54 5.23
N THR A 246 -5.39 -10.02 6.03
CA THR A 246 -4.07 -9.39 6.20
C THR A 246 -3.06 -9.81 5.13
N ARG A 247 -3.23 -10.98 4.51
CA ARG A 247 -2.36 -11.43 3.41
C ARG A 247 -2.69 -10.67 2.14
N VAL A 248 -1.67 -10.05 1.56
CA VAL A 248 -1.77 -9.48 0.21
C VAL A 248 -1.82 -10.59 -0.83
N ARG A 249 -2.51 -10.31 -1.93
CA ARG A 249 -2.67 -11.22 -3.06
C ARG A 249 -1.62 -10.95 -4.12
N TYR A 250 -1.14 -12.00 -4.76
CA TYR A 250 -0.11 -11.94 -5.81
C TYR A 250 -0.68 -12.34 -7.19
N ASP A 251 -2.00 -12.41 -7.31
CA ASP A 251 -2.76 -12.82 -8.49
C ASP A 251 -3.68 -11.70 -9.02
N ALA A 252 -3.41 -10.45 -8.66
CA ALA A 252 -4.20 -9.32 -9.14
C ALA A 252 -3.98 -9.10 -10.65
N PRO A 253 -5.00 -8.69 -11.41
CA PRO A 253 -4.87 -8.43 -12.84
C PRO A 253 -4.03 -7.17 -13.07
N VAL A 254 -2.75 -7.36 -13.40
CA VAL A 254 -1.80 -6.28 -13.74
C VAL A 254 -1.17 -6.56 -15.10
N PHE A 255 -0.38 -5.62 -15.62
CA PHE A 255 0.28 -5.75 -16.92
C PHE A 255 1.14 -7.02 -17.02
N ASP A 256 0.96 -7.81 -18.08
CA ASP A 256 1.73 -9.03 -18.33
C ASP A 256 3.13 -8.77 -18.88
N ASP A 257 3.30 -7.63 -19.56
CA ASP A 257 4.57 -7.20 -20.13
C ASP A 257 5.42 -6.42 -19.10
N PRO A 258 6.64 -6.88 -18.75
CA PRO A 258 7.56 -6.13 -17.89
C PRO A 258 7.91 -4.73 -18.43
N ASP A 259 7.91 -4.55 -19.76
CA ASP A 259 8.20 -3.26 -20.39
C ASP A 259 7.04 -2.28 -20.26
N ALA A 260 5.85 -2.73 -19.83
CA ALA A 260 4.74 -1.84 -19.49
C ALA A 260 5.09 -0.86 -18.36
N LEU A 261 6.08 -1.19 -17.53
CA LEU A 261 6.55 -0.33 -16.45
C LEU A 261 7.53 0.75 -16.91
N LEU A 262 8.05 0.68 -18.14
CA LEU A 262 8.94 1.70 -18.68
C LEU A 262 8.23 3.04 -18.77
N ARG A 263 8.85 4.07 -18.21
CA ARG A 263 8.35 5.45 -18.29
C ARG A 263 8.32 5.89 -19.75
N ARG A 264 7.19 6.47 -20.15
CA ARG A 264 7.03 7.13 -21.46
C ARG A 264 7.27 8.64 -21.32
N PRO A 265 7.60 9.35 -22.42
CA PRO A 265 7.60 10.80 -22.40
C PRO A 265 6.24 11.35 -21.93
N PRO A 266 6.21 12.40 -21.08
CA PRO A 266 4.97 13.04 -20.68
C PRO A 266 4.17 13.57 -21.88
N ASP A 267 2.85 13.38 -21.84
CA ASP A 267 1.89 14.03 -22.72
C ASP A 267 1.65 15.47 -22.24
N LEU A 268 2.43 16.40 -22.80
CA LEU A 268 2.37 17.81 -22.41
C LEU A 268 1.03 18.48 -22.74
N GLU A 269 0.36 18.05 -23.81
CA GLU A 269 -0.95 18.57 -24.20
C GLU A 269 -2.03 18.09 -23.23
N GLY A 270 -2.07 16.78 -22.96
CA GLY A 270 -2.97 16.18 -21.98
C GLY A 270 -2.79 16.76 -20.58
N LEU A 271 -1.54 16.93 -20.12
CA LEU A 271 -1.23 17.61 -18.86
C LEU A 271 -1.71 19.07 -18.87
N GLY A 272 -1.53 19.78 -19.98
CA GLY A 272 -2.02 21.15 -20.15
C GLY A 272 -3.52 21.25 -19.90
N GLY A 273 -4.31 20.38 -20.54
CA GLY A 273 -5.77 20.35 -20.36
C GLY A 273 -6.21 19.98 -18.94
N LEU A 274 -5.53 19.01 -18.31
CA LEU A 274 -5.79 18.64 -16.90
C LEU A 274 -5.50 19.81 -15.94
N TYR A 275 -4.42 20.54 -16.20
CA TYR A 275 -4.01 21.69 -15.39
C TYR A 275 -4.89 22.91 -15.61
N ASP A 276 -5.38 23.14 -16.83
CA ASP A 276 -6.35 24.20 -17.12
C ASP A 276 -7.66 23.95 -16.36
N GLY A 277 -8.19 22.72 -16.46
CA GLY A 277 -9.41 22.33 -15.75
C GLY A 277 -9.29 22.36 -14.22
N ALA A 278 -8.06 22.27 -13.67
CA ALA A 278 -7.79 22.37 -12.25
C ALA A 278 -7.36 23.77 -11.78
N GLY A 279 -7.25 24.76 -12.70
CA GLY A 279 -6.77 26.10 -12.37
C GLY A 279 -5.28 26.16 -11.97
N PHE A 280 -4.47 25.18 -12.39
CA PHE A 280 -3.05 25.12 -12.03
C PHE A 280 -2.19 26.05 -12.89
N GLY A 281 -1.36 26.83 -12.21
CA GLY A 281 -0.45 27.78 -12.82
C GLY A 281 0.81 27.17 -13.47
N GLU A 282 1.73 28.05 -13.86
CA GLU A 282 2.86 27.70 -14.72
C GLU A 282 3.93 26.79 -14.07
N SER A 283 3.91 26.62 -12.74
CA SER A 283 4.93 25.84 -12.03
C SER A 283 4.93 24.36 -12.44
N LEU A 284 3.77 23.70 -12.39
CA LEU A 284 3.63 22.29 -12.78
C LEU A 284 3.87 22.09 -14.29
N ARG A 285 3.48 23.08 -15.11
CA ARG A 285 3.73 23.06 -16.56
C ARG A 285 5.22 23.10 -16.89
N ARG A 286 5.97 23.98 -16.23
CA ARG A 286 7.43 24.03 -16.38
C ARG A 286 8.09 22.74 -15.93
N GLN A 287 7.60 22.12 -14.85
CA GLN A 287 8.10 20.83 -14.39
C GLN A 287 7.84 19.72 -15.43
N ALA A 288 6.63 19.63 -15.98
CA ALA A 288 6.31 18.67 -17.03
C ALA A 288 7.20 18.84 -18.27
N ARG A 289 7.48 20.07 -18.71
CA ARG A 289 8.39 20.34 -19.83
C ARG A 289 9.81 19.83 -19.55
N ARG A 290 10.36 20.12 -18.37
CA ARG A 290 11.69 19.61 -17.96
C ARG A 290 11.73 18.07 -17.93
N LEU A 291 10.65 17.44 -17.49
CA LEU A 291 10.53 15.97 -17.46
C LEU A 291 10.44 15.32 -18.86
N ALA A 292 10.01 16.08 -19.87
CA ALA A 292 9.96 15.63 -21.26
C ALA A 292 11.30 15.82 -22.00
N GLU A 293 12.13 16.75 -21.53
CA GLU A 293 13.47 17.01 -22.06
C GLU A 293 14.56 16.10 -21.44
N ALA A 294 14.25 15.42 -20.33
CA ALA A 294 15.16 14.60 -19.54
C ALA A 294 15.03 13.09 -19.83
#